data_AF-A0A1U7HBG8-F1
#
_entry.id   AF-A0A1U7HBG8-F1
#
_cell.length_a   1.000
_cell.length_b   1.000
_cell.length_c   1.000
_cell.angle_alpha   90.00
_cell.angle_beta   90.00
_cell.angle_gamma   90.00
#
_symmetry.space_group_name_H-M   'P 1'
#
loop_
_entity.id
_entity.type
_entity.pdbx_description
1 polymer ?
#
loop_
_entity_poly.entity_id
_entity_poly.type
_entity_poly.pdbx_seq_one_letter_code
_entity_poly.pdbx_strand_id
1 'polypeptide(L)'
;MHFTQTSGFAIASAEINQYFSGQIQKNSVELKPLIAKKIKVERVGFTRNASNTPYVVYRVGERRCCTFIKRKVMTSLIQKLLQLTYGITESIRSLRVNSAGGLQVKTMSDTVCIKRRYVVKFLENYNTAALESIAPITHCDCNDQDRMCVHAIARLFVTLGDHLAAFTFSAEAPIQLLRCVDQAYATKPTAKT
;
A
#
# COMPACT_ATOMS: atom_id res chain seq x y z
N MET A 1 21.13 -54.83 39.90
CA MET A 1 19.90 -54.53 39.16
C MET A 1 20.21 -53.44 38.14
N HIS A 2 19.57 -53.52 36.98
CA HIS A 2 19.77 -52.78 35.74
C HIS A 2 19.33 -51.28 35.76
N PHE A 3 19.65 -50.61 34.64
CA PHE A 3 19.22 -49.32 34.06
C PHE A 3 20.17 -48.13 34.33
N THR A 4 21.06 -47.74 33.38
CA THR A 4 20.89 -46.83 32.20
C THR A 4 20.20 -45.51 32.57
N GLN A 5 20.65 -44.32 32.20
CA GLN A 5 20.99 -43.89 30.84
C GLN A 5 21.64 -42.49 30.87
N THR A 6 22.20 -42.15 29.72
CA THR A 6 23.17 -41.11 29.35
C THR A 6 22.62 -39.70 29.11
N SER A 7 23.61 -38.80 29.01
CA SER A 7 23.69 -37.56 28.21
C SER A 7 22.90 -36.34 28.68
N GLY A 8 23.59 -35.48 29.43
CA GLY A 8 23.30 -34.05 29.45
C GLY A 8 23.65 -33.46 28.09
N PHE A 9 22.62 -33.08 27.32
CA PHE A 9 22.79 -32.24 26.15
C PHE A 9 22.91 -30.79 26.60
N ALA A 10 24.14 -30.31 26.75
CA ALA A 10 24.42 -28.89 26.73
C ALA A 10 24.37 -28.45 25.26
N ILE A 11 23.19 -28.04 24.78
CA ILE A 11 23.06 -27.43 23.46
C ILE A 11 23.83 -26.11 23.52
N ALA A 12 24.92 -26.03 22.75
CA ALA A 12 25.74 -24.83 22.70
C ALA A 12 24.85 -23.66 22.25
N SER A 13 24.95 -22.51 22.91
CA SER A 13 24.16 -21.31 22.60
C SER A 13 24.29 -20.89 21.12
N ALA A 14 25.39 -21.29 20.47
CA ALA A 14 25.61 -21.14 19.04
C ALA A 14 24.62 -21.94 18.18
N GLU A 15 24.28 -23.18 18.55
CA GLU A 15 23.32 -24.02 17.81
C GLU A 15 21.89 -23.51 17.97
N ILE A 16 21.53 -23.01 19.16
CA ILE A 16 20.26 -22.32 19.40
C ILE A 16 20.17 -21.07 18.52
N ASN A 17 21.22 -20.24 18.52
CA ASN A 17 21.27 -19.06 17.66
C ASN A 17 21.24 -19.41 16.18
N GLN A 18 21.82 -20.53 15.74
CA GLN A 18 21.74 -20.98 14.35
C GLN A 18 20.34 -21.50 13.99
N TYR A 19 19.65 -22.15 14.92
CA TYR A 19 18.27 -22.60 14.74
C TYR A 19 17.28 -21.42 14.65
N PHE A 20 17.47 -20.39 15.47
CA PHE A 20 16.69 -19.14 15.38
C PHE A 20 17.10 -18.26 14.19
N SER A 21 18.39 -18.23 13.81
CA SER A 21 18.86 -17.50 12.63
C SER A 21 18.37 -18.16 11.33
N GLY A 22 18.25 -19.48 11.31
CA GLY A 22 17.69 -20.25 10.18
C GLY A 22 16.17 -20.15 10.04
N GLN A 23 15.43 -19.90 11.13
CA GLN A 23 13.97 -19.70 11.06
C GLN A 23 13.55 -18.28 10.66
N ILE A 24 14.45 -17.28 10.76
CA ILE A 24 14.17 -15.93 10.26
C ILE A 24 14.24 -15.87 8.71
N GLN A 25 14.85 -16.86 8.07
CA GLN A 25 14.88 -16.99 6.61
C GLN A 25 13.90 -18.04 6.08
N LYS A 26 12.63 -17.64 5.83
CA LYS A 26 11.79 -18.18 4.73
C LYS A 26 10.36 -17.65 4.62
N ASN A 27 9.93 -16.72 5.47
CA ASN A 27 8.67 -16.01 5.23
C ASN A 27 8.95 -14.69 4.49
N SER A 28 9.57 -14.77 3.30
CA SER A 28 9.57 -13.62 2.41
C SER A 28 8.13 -13.41 1.94
N VAL A 29 7.39 -12.52 2.61
CA VAL A 29 6.10 -12.06 2.10
C VAL A 29 6.38 -11.39 0.77
N GLU A 30 6.09 -12.07 -0.32
CA GLU A 30 6.25 -11.53 -1.67
C GLU A 30 5.21 -10.42 -1.87
N LEU A 31 5.65 -9.18 -1.68
CA LEU A 31 4.84 -8.01 -1.92
C LEU A 31 4.61 -7.86 -3.42
N LYS A 32 3.36 -7.63 -3.82
CA LYS A 32 3.03 -7.39 -5.22
C LYS A 32 2.93 -5.88 -5.47
N PRO A 33 3.74 -5.31 -6.37
CA PRO A 33 3.68 -3.89 -6.65
C PRO A 33 2.30 -3.51 -7.22
N LEU A 34 1.80 -2.33 -6.86
CA LEU A 34 0.55 -1.81 -7.42
C LEU A 34 0.72 -1.48 -8.89
N ILE A 35 1.90 -0.98 -9.24
CA ILE A 35 2.31 -0.58 -10.58
C ILE A 35 3.71 -1.13 -10.81
N ALA A 36 3.94 -1.76 -11.97
CA ALA A 36 5.20 -2.43 -12.33
C ALA A 36 6.38 -1.48 -12.61
N LYS A 37 6.34 -0.26 -12.09
CA LYS A 37 7.38 0.78 -12.23
C LYS A 37 7.47 1.60 -10.95
N LYS A 38 8.57 2.31 -10.74
CA LYS A 38 8.65 3.36 -9.71
C LYS A 38 7.66 4.47 -10.04
N ILE A 39 6.96 4.95 -9.01
CA ILE A 39 5.89 5.92 -9.16
C ILE A 39 6.05 7.08 -8.18
N LYS A 40 5.56 8.25 -8.58
CA LYS A 40 5.30 9.38 -7.68
C LYS A 40 3.79 9.60 -7.61
N VAL A 41 3.18 9.35 -6.47
CA VAL A 41 1.72 9.42 -6.28
C VAL A 41 1.29 10.88 -6.14
N GLU A 42 0.37 11.31 -7.00
CA GLU A 42 -0.24 12.64 -6.91
C GLU A 42 -1.47 12.61 -6.01
N ARG A 43 -2.39 11.67 -6.24
CA ARG A 43 -3.63 11.56 -5.46
C ARG A 43 -4.17 10.14 -5.42
N VAL A 44 -4.93 9.87 -4.37
CA VAL A 44 -5.82 8.72 -4.26
C VAL A 44 -7.26 9.22 -4.36
N GLY A 45 -8.10 8.49 -5.07
CA GLY A 45 -9.51 8.82 -5.20
C GLY A 45 -10.39 7.59 -5.20
N PHE A 46 -11.71 7.82 -5.16
CA PHE A 46 -12.73 6.81 -5.37
C PHE A 46 -13.66 7.29 -6.48
N THR A 47 -14.08 6.38 -7.37
CA THR A 47 -15.10 6.70 -8.38
C THR A 47 -16.42 7.09 -7.71
N ARG A 48 -17.26 7.87 -8.40
CA ARG A 48 -18.56 8.32 -7.88
C ARG A 48 -19.70 7.32 -8.09
N ASN A 49 -19.42 6.18 -8.72
CA ASN A 49 -20.42 5.14 -8.98
C ASN A 49 -20.66 4.29 -7.72
N ALA A 50 -21.69 3.44 -7.74
CA ALA A 50 -22.04 2.57 -6.61
C ALA A 50 -20.86 1.69 -6.13
N SER A 51 -19.93 1.35 -7.02
CA SER A 51 -18.77 0.54 -6.70
C SER A 51 -17.65 1.29 -5.98
N ASN A 52 -17.71 2.63 -5.83
CA ASN A 52 -16.68 3.49 -5.21
C ASN A 52 -15.27 2.89 -5.37
N THR A 53 -14.88 2.63 -6.61
CA THR A 53 -13.67 1.91 -6.97
C THR A 53 -12.47 2.81 -6.68
N PRO A 54 -11.50 2.38 -5.85
CA PRO A 54 -10.33 3.20 -5.58
C PRO A 54 -9.46 3.32 -6.83
N TYR A 55 -8.85 4.48 -7.01
CA TYR A 55 -7.87 4.74 -8.06
C TYR A 55 -6.71 5.57 -7.52
N VAL A 56 -5.55 5.42 -8.14
CA VAL A 56 -4.34 6.19 -7.84
C VAL A 56 -3.92 6.91 -9.10
N VAL A 57 -3.68 8.22 -8.99
CA VAL A 57 -3.05 9.03 -10.03
C VAL A 57 -1.60 9.26 -9.64
N TYR A 58 -0.70 8.98 -10.57
CA TYR A 58 0.73 8.97 -10.32
C TYR A 58 1.52 9.38 -11.56
N ARG A 59 2.81 9.66 -11.36
CA ARG A 59 3.77 9.90 -12.44
C ARG A 59 4.77 8.76 -12.58
N VAL A 60 5.15 8.47 -13.81
CA VAL A 60 6.29 7.63 -14.19
C VAL A 60 7.14 8.45 -15.14
N GLY A 61 8.29 8.94 -14.65
CA GLY A 61 9.02 10.00 -15.35
C GLY A 61 8.13 11.22 -15.57
N GLU A 62 8.00 11.65 -16.83
CA GLU A 62 7.18 12.80 -17.22
C GLU A 62 5.70 12.44 -17.49
N ARG A 63 5.37 11.15 -17.57
CA ARG A 63 4.02 10.69 -17.92
C ARG A 63 3.14 10.63 -16.68
N ARG A 64 1.92 11.19 -16.80
CA ARG A 64 0.87 11.09 -15.79
C ARG A 64 -0.06 9.92 -16.12
N CYS A 65 -0.23 9.01 -15.17
CA CYS A 65 -1.01 7.79 -15.32
C CYS A 65 -2.10 7.70 -14.24
N CYS A 66 -3.07 6.82 -14.47
CA CYS A 66 -4.10 6.47 -13.50
C CYS A 66 -4.35 4.96 -13.51
N THR A 67 -4.46 4.35 -12.34
CA THR A 67 -4.75 2.91 -12.22
C THR A 67 -5.85 2.70 -11.18
N PHE A 68 -6.84 1.89 -11.54
CA PHE A 68 -7.87 1.42 -10.62
C PHE A 68 -7.34 0.26 -9.79
N ILE A 69 -7.61 0.29 -8.50
CA ILE A 69 -7.16 -0.72 -7.54
C ILE A 69 -8.39 -1.45 -7.01
N LYS A 70 -8.27 -2.76 -6.79
CA LYS A 70 -9.34 -3.53 -6.15
C LYS A 70 -9.60 -2.97 -4.75
N ARG A 71 -10.87 -2.79 -4.39
CA ARG A 71 -11.25 -2.24 -3.07
C ARG A 71 -10.62 -3.00 -1.91
N LYS A 72 -10.62 -4.34 -1.94
CA LYS A 72 -9.99 -5.19 -0.91
C LYS A 72 -8.50 -4.89 -0.73
N VAL A 73 -7.77 -4.67 -1.84
CA VAL A 73 -6.34 -4.33 -1.80
C VAL A 73 -6.14 -2.96 -1.19
N MET A 74 -6.86 -1.93 -1.66
CA MET A 74 -6.77 -0.59 -1.09
C MET A 74 -7.12 -0.59 0.41
N THR A 75 -8.21 -1.25 0.81
CA THR A 75 -8.60 -1.33 2.23
C THR A 75 -7.52 -2.01 3.08
N SER A 76 -6.94 -3.11 2.60
CA SER A 76 -5.84 -3.79 3.29
C SER A 76 -4.62 -2.87 3.45
N LEU A 77 -4.21 -2.17 2.40
CA LEU A 77 -3.11 -1.20 2.46
C LEU A 77 -3.38 -0.08 3.47
N ILE A 78 -4.60 0.48 3.48
CA ILE A 78 -4.95 1.55 4.43
C ILE A 78 -5.05 1.02 5.86
N GLN A 79 -5.48 -0.23 6.07
CA GLN A 79 -5.43 -0.87 7.39
C GLN A 79 -3.99 -0.94 7.92
N LYS A 80 -3.04 -1.33 7.06
CA LYS A 80 -1.62 -1.36 7.41
C LYS A 80 -1.09 0.05 7.72
N LEU A 81 -1.47 1.05 6.92
CA LEU A 81 -1.12 2.44 7.19
C LEU A 81 -1.66 2.91 8.55
N LEU A 82 -2.92 2.60 8.90
CA LEU A 82 -3.50 2.94 10.19
C LEU A 82 -2.74 2.30 11.36
N GLN A 83 -2.37 1.03 11.22
CA GLN A 83 -1.57 0.35 12.23
C GLN A 83 -0.18 0.97 12.38
N LEU A 84 0.45 1.32 11.26
CA LEU A 84 1.79 1.92 11.26
C LEU A 84 1.81 3.33 11.87
N THR A 85 0.80 4.15 11.58
CA THR A 85 0.80 5.57 11.93
C THR A 85 0.05 5.89 13.23
N TYR A 86 -0.97 5.10 13.58
CA TYR A 86 -1.84 5.35 14.73
C TYR A 86 -1.96 4.14 15.67
N GLY A 87 -1.36 2.99 15.35
CA GLY A 87 -1.50 1.77 16.15
C GLY A 87 -2.89 1.12 16.09
N ILE A 88 -3.75 1.56 15.17
CA ILE A 88 -5.15 1.11 15.08
C ILE A 88 -5.23 -0.19 14.27
N THR A 89 -5.75 -1.24 14.90
CA THR A 89 -5.93 -2.58 14.31
C THR A 89 -7.39 -2.91 14.01
N GLU A 90 -8.34 -2.04 14.39
CA GLU A 90 -9.76 -2.22 14.14
C GLU A 90 -10.09 -2.29 12.64
N SER A 91 -11.10 -3.09 12.28
CA SER A 91 -11.53 -3.22 10.90
C SER A 91 -12.12 -1.92 10.34
N ILE A 92 -11.71 -1.61 9.11
CA ILE A 92 -12.24 -0.47 8.37
C ILE A 92 -13.66 -0.78 7.88
N ARG A 93 -14.64 0.02 8.30
CA ARG A 93 -16.02 -0.04 7.79
C ARG A 93 -16.21 0.75 6.50
N SER A 94 -15.59 1.92 6.40
CA SER A 94 -15.66 2.72 5.18
C SER A 94 -14.43 3.62 4.98
N LEU A 95 -14.16 3.91 3.72
CA LEU A 95 -13.09 4.78 3.26
C LEU A 95 -13.67 5.83 2.31
N ARG A 96 -13.30 7.09 2.53
CA ARG A 96 -13.59 8.18 1.59
C ARG A 96 -12.46 9.18 1.58
N VAL A 97 -12.36 9.96 0.51
CA VAL A 97 -11.43 11.08 0.42
C VAL A 97 -11.99 12.23 1.25
N ASN A 98 -11.15 12.87 2.07
CA ASN A 98 -11.53 14.06 2.81
C ASN A 98 -11.31 15.34 1.97
N SER A 99 -11.82 16.48 2.43
CA SER A 99 -11.72 17.77 1.72
C SER A 99 -10.27 18.21 1.45
N ALA A 100 -9.31 17.78 2.27
CA ALA A 100 -7.88 18.05 2.10
C ALA A 100 -7.16 17.07 1.14
N GLY A 101 -7.90 16.17 0.49
CA GLY A 101 -7.34 15.15 -0.41
C GLY A 101 -6.62 14.00 0.30
N GLY A 102 -6.75 13.90 1.62
CA GLY A 102 -6.36 12.74 2.42
C GLY A 102 -7.48 11.71 2.48
N LEU A 103 -7.42 10.81 3.47
CA LEU A 103 -8.44 9.80 3.69
C LEU A 103 -9.16 10.05 5.01
N GLN A 104 -10.48 9.85 5.00
CA GLN A 104 -11.26 9.66 6.21
C GLN A 104 -11.63 8.19 6.30
N VAL A 105 -11.27 7.58 7.42
CA VAL A 105 -11.44 6.16 7.69
C VAL A 105 -12.40 6.01 8.85
N LYS A 106 -13.51 5.29 8.63
CA LYS A 106 -14.43 4.93 9.70
C LYS A 106 -14.12 3.51 10.16
N THR A 107 -13.76 3.35 11.42
CA THR A 107 -13.58 2.04 12.06
C THR A 107 -14.87 1.63 12.80
N MET A 108 -14.78 0.63 13.67
CA MET A 108 -15.89 0.23 14.53
C MET A 108 -16.15 1.31 15.60
N SER A 109 -15.08 1.85 16.17
CA SER A 109 -15.14 2.75 17.33
C SER A 109 -15.08 4.23 16.97
N ASP A 110 -14.36 4.60 15.90
CA ASP A 110 -14.02 6.00 15.65
C ASP A 110 -13.90 6.35 14.14
N THR A 111 -13.71 7.64 13.86
CA THR A 111 -13.40 8.19 12.54
C THR A 111 -12.05 8.89 12.56
N VAL A 112 -11.10 8.36 11.80
CA VAL A 112 -9.72 8.86 11.72
C VAL A 112 -9.47 9.58 10.40
N CYS A 113 -8.85 10.74 10.45
CA CYS A 113 -8.44 11.51 9.26
C CYS A 113 -6.94 11.39 9.01
N ILE A 114 -6.58 10.70 7.93
CA ILE A 114 -5.20 10.54 7.47
C ILE A 114 -4.86 11.67 6.50
N LYS A 115 -3.78 12.41 6.77
CA LYS A 115 -3.30 13.49 5.89
C LYS A 115 -2.84 12.93 4.54
N ARG A 116 -3.10 13.67 3.45
CA ARG A 116 -2.69 13.30 2.07
C ARG A 116 -1.22 12.88 1.98
N ARG A 117 -0.32 13.63 2.62
CA ARG A 117 1.13 13.36 2.62
C ARG A 117 1.46 11.94 3.07
N TYR A 118 0.75 11.42 4.07
CA TYR A 118 1.00 10.09 4.62
C TYR A 118 0.50 8.99 3.70
N VAL A 119 -0.67 9.18 3.10
CA VAL A 119 -1.23 8.25 2.12
C VAL A 119 -0.32 8.14 0.88
N VAL A 120 0.12 9.28 0.36
CA VAL A 120 1.03 9.37 -0.80
C VAL A 120 2.33 8.64 -0.51
N LYS A 121 3.03 9.03 0.57
CA LYS A 121 4.32 8.47 0.95
C LYS A 121 4.24 6.97 1.22
N PHE A 122 3.18 6.51 1.89
CA PHE A 122 2.97 5.10 2.15
C PHE A 122 2.81 4.30 0.86
N LEU A 123 1.99 4.75 -0.09
CA LEU A 123 1.77 4.03 -1.34
C LEU A 123 3.03 4.02 -2.24
N GLU A 124 3.80 5.11 -2.26
CA GLU A 124 5.08 5.19 -2.98
C GLU A 124 6.10 4.20 -2.39
N ASN A 125 6.25 4.21 -1.07
CA ASN A 125 7.22 3.35 -0.38
C ASN A 125 6.78 1.89 -0.39
N TYR A 126 5.47 1.60 -0.32
CA TYR A 126 4.92 0.27 -0.53
C TYR A 126 5.24 -0.26 -1.93
N ASN A 127 4.96 0.54 -2.97
CA ASN A 127 5.22 0.13 -4.33
C ASN A 127 6.72 -0.08 -4.59
N THR A 128 7.57 0.75 -4.00
CA THR A 128 9.04 0.61 -4.07
C THR A 128 9.51 -0.64 -3.35
N ALA A 129 9.03 -0.87 -2.11
CA ALA A 129 9.37 -2.06 -1.34
C ALA A 129 8.98 -3.36 -2.07
N ALA A 130 7.83 -3.35 -2.75
CA ALA A 130 7.35 -4.47 -3.55
C ALA A 130 8.12 -4.65 -4.88
N LEU A 131 8.47 -3.55 -5.55
CA LEU A 131 9.17 -3.60 -6.84
C LEU A 131 10.63 -4.03 -6.70
N GLU A 132 11.30 -3.58 -5.63
CA GLU A 132 12.72 -3.83 -5.37
C GLU A 132 12.96 -5.02 -4.43
N SER A 133 11.89 -5.71 -4.01
CA SER A 133 11.97 -6.83 -3.06
C SER A 133 12.78 -6.48 -1.80
N ILE A 134 12.49 -5.30 -1.22
CA ILE A 134 13.24 -4.76 -0.08
C ILE A 134 13.16 -5.70 1.12
N ALA A 135 14.34 -6.07 1.64
CA ALA A 135 14.42 -6.89 2.84
C ALA A 135 13.92 -6.14 4.08
N PRO A 136 13.13 -6.79 4.96
CA PRO A 136 12.75 -6.20 6.23
C PRO A 136 13.99 -6.09 7.14
N ILE A 137 14.30 -4.88 7.60
CA ILE A 137 15.36 -4.66 8.61
C ILE A 137 14.75 -4.22 9.94
N THR A 138 15.32 -4.71 11.04
CA THR A 138 14.86 -4.42 12.41
C THR A 138 15.17 -2.99 12.83
N HIS A 139 16.33 -2.48 12.41
CA HIS A 139 16.77 -1.11 12.63
C HIS A 139 17.10 -0.48 11.28
N CYS A 140 16.47 0.65 10.98
CA CYS A 140 16.76 1.45 9.81
C CYS A 140 17.23 2.83 10.27
N ASP A 141 18.45 3.20 9.91
CA ASP A 141 19.03 4.53 10.20
C ASP A 141 18.50 5.62 9.25
N CYS A 142 17.47 5.29 8.49
CA CYS A 142 16.77 6.25 7.68
C CYS A 142 16.16 7.33 8.59
N ASN A 143 16.65 8.55 8.45
CA ASN A 143 16.15 9.76 9.11
C ASN A 143 14.79 10.17 8.53
N ASP A 144 13.82 9.26 8.60
CA ASP A 144 12.45 9.52 8.20
C ASP A 144 11.66 10.03 9.40
N GLN A 145 11.44 11.35 9.43
CA GLN A 145 10.64 12.04 10.44
C GLN A 145 9.22 11.45 10.60
N ASP A 146 8.69 10.82 9.55
CA ASP A 146 7.36 10.22 9.58
C ASP A 146 7.38 8.72 9.94
N ARG A 147 8.56 8.13 10.17
CA ARG A 147 8.77 6.68 10.46
C ARG A 147 8.17 5.73 9.40
N MET A 148 8.01 6.18 8.16
CA MET A 148 7.40 5.42 7.06
C MET A 148 8.38 5.13 5.92
N CYS A 149 9.60 4.71 6.24
CA CYS A 149 10.58 4.31 5.23
C CYS A 149 10.19 2.98 4.54
N VAL A 150 10.81 2.68 3.41
CA VAL A 150 10.58 1.42 2.67
C VAL A 150 10.81 0.16 3.52
N HIS A 151 11.79 0.20 4.43
CA HIS A 151 12.11 -0.90 5.32
C HIS A 151 11.06 -1.11 6.42
N ALA A 152 10.51 -0.03 6.99
CA ALA A 152 9.44 -0.09 7.97
C ALA A 152 8.17 -0.68 7.35
N ILE A 153 7.90 -0.34 6.08
CA ILE A 153 6.81 -0.95 5.32
C ILE A 153 7.09 -2.43 5.09
N ALA A 154 8.25 -2.82 4.55
CA ALA A 154 8.59 -4.23 4.35
C ALA A 154 8.43 -5.05 5.64
N ARG A 155 8.94 -4.53 6.77
CA ARG A 155 8.79 -5.16 8.09
C ARG A 155 7.34 -5.29 8.52
N LEU A 156 6.51 -4.25 8.33
CA LEU A 156 5.09 -4.28 8.68
C LEU A 156 4.37 -5.43 7.98
N PHE A 157 4.62 -5.63 6.68
CA PHE A 157 3.97 -6.69 5.92
C PHE A 157 4.47 -8.09 6.30
N VAL A 158 5.77 -8.24 6.61
CA VAL A 158 6.32 -9.51 7.09
C VAL A 158 5.80 -9.86 8.49
N THR A 159 5.73 -8.88 9.39
CA THR A 159 5.25 -9.07 10.77
C THR A 159 3.77 -9.48 10.79
N LEU A 160 2.99 -9.02 9.82
CA LEU A 160 1.54 -9.25 9.79
C LEU A 160 1.11 -10.43 8.91
N GLY A 161 2.06 -11.18 8.33
CA GLY A 161 1.81 -12.46 7.67
C GLY A 161 0.88 -12.41 6.45
N ASP A 162 0.69 -11.25 5.81
CA ASP A 162 -0.32 -11.08 4.77
C ASP A 162 0.25 -11.28 3.36
N HIS A 163 -0.10 -12.40 2.74
CA HIS A 163 -0.05 -12.56 1.29
C HIS A 163 -1.16 -11.71 0.65
N LEU A 164 -0.81 -10.63 -0.05
CA LEU A 164 -1.77 -10.00 -0.95
C LEU A 164 -2.14 -11.01 -2.03
N ALA A 165 -3.44 -11.29 -2.17
CA ALA A 165 -3.94 -12.26 -3.14
C ALA A 165 -3.29 -12.02 -4.50
N ALA A 166 -2.62 -13.05 -5.02
CA ALA A 166 -1.98 -13.01 -6.32
C ALA A 166 -3.01 -12.65 -7.39
N PHE A 167 -2.76 -11.57 -8.12
CA PHE A 167 -3.56 -11.22 -9.28
C PHE A 167 -2.69 -11.12 -10.52
N THR A 168 -3.12 -11.82 -11.55
CA THR A 168 -2.69 -11.67 -12.93
C THR A 168 -3.27 -10.36 -13.48
N PHE A 169 -2.43 -9.59 -14.18
CA PHE A 169 -2.89 -8.47 -14.98
C PHE A 169 -3.83 -9.01 -16.07
N SER A 170 -5.08 -8.56 -16.12
CA SER A 170 -5.91 -8.72 -17.31
C SER A 170 -5.38 -7.71 -18.32
N ALA A 171 -4.80 -8.22 -19.42
CA ALA A 171 -4.36 -7.39 -20.52
C ALA A 171 -5.52 -6.53 -21.05
N GLU A 172 -5.14 -5.29 -21.38
CA GLU A 172 -5.85 -4.22 -22.09
C GLU A 172 -7.20 -4.55 -22.73
N ALA A 173 -8.25 -3.85 -22.29
CA ALA A 173 -9.33 -3.48 -23.20
C ALA A 173 -8.86 -2.26 -24.01
N PRO A 174 -8.96 -2.28 -25.36
CA PRO A 174 -8.52 -1.16 -26.19
C PRO A 174 -9.34 0.09 -25.89
N ILE A 175 -8.66 1.19 -25.61
CA ILE A 175 -9.27 2.50 -25.39
C ILE A 175 -9.81 2.99 -26.74
N GLN A 176 -11.13 3.03 -26.91
CA GLN A 176 -11.73 3.78 -28.02
C GLN A 176 -11.51 5.28 -27.78
N LEU A 177 -10.78 5.91 -28.70
CA LEU A 177 -10.63 7.35 -28.80
C LEU A 177 -11.99 7.98 -29.07
N LEU A 178 -12.60 8.57 -28.04
CA LEU A 178 -13.70 9.52 -28.19
C LEU A 178 -13.15 10.76 -28.93
N ARG A 179 -13.43 10.85 -30.23
CA ARG A 179 -13.22 12.07 -31.01
C ARG A 179 -14.16 13.14 -30.46
N CYS A 180 -13.60 14.13 -29.77
CA CYS A 180 -14.30 15.36 -29.43
C CYS A 180 -14.45 16.15 -30.73
N VAL A 181 -15.68 16.30 -31.22
CA VAL A 181 -15.99 17.24 -32.30
C VAL A 181 -16.20 18.59 -31.63
N ASP A 182 -15.25 19.49 -31.82
CA ASP A 182 -15.40 20.90 -31.47
C ASP A 182 -16.53 21.50 -32.32
N GLN A 183 -17.64 21.88 -31.68
CA GLN A 183 -18.56 22.87 -32.24
C GLN A 183 -18.24 24.23 -31.63
N ALA A 184 -17.45 24.99 -32.38
CA ALA A 184 -17.32 26.43 -32.22
C ALA A 184 -18.44 27.16 -32.97
N TYR A 185 -18.63 28.44 -32.59
CA TYR A 185 -19.47 29.49 -33.17
C TYR A 185 -20.92 29.57 -32.63
N ALA A 186 -21.48 30.73 -32.31
CA ALA A 186 -20.99 32.11 -32.26
C ALA A 186 -21.95 32.95 -31.41
N THR A 187 -21.40 33.95 -30.72
CA THR A 187 -22.13 35.07 -30.12
C THR A 187 -22.86 35.91 -31.19
N LYS A 188 -24.09 36.32 -30.89
CA LYS A 188 -24.72 37.51 -31.50
C LYS A 188 -25.25 38.44 -30.39
N PRO A 189 -25.01 39.76 -30.48
CA PRO A 189 -25.55 40.74 -29.54
C PRO A 189 -26.82 41.44 -30.09
N THR A 190 -27.38 42.31 -29.24
CA THR A 190 -28.37 43.41 -29.48
C THR A 190 -29.86 43.00 -29.47
N ALA A 191 -30.81 43.79 -28.95
CA ALA A 191 -30.81 45.08 -28.25
C ALA A 191 -32.16 45.27 -27.51
N LYS A 192 -32.18 46.25 -26.59
CA LYS A 192 -33.39 46.79 -25.93
C LYS A 192 -34.36 47.41 -26.94
N THR A 193 -35.66 47.26 -26.69
CA THR A 193 -36.60 48.38 -26.63
C THR A 193 -37.70 48.04 -25.64
#